data_AF-A0A3C1B5E9-F1
#
_entry.id   AF-A0A3C1B5E9-F1
#
_cell.length_a   1.000
_cell.length_b   1.000
_cell.length_c   1.000
_cell.angle_alpha   90.00
_cell.angle_beta   90.00
_cell.angle_gamma   90.00
#
_symmetry.space_group_name_H-M   'P 1'
#
loop_
_entity.id
_entity.type
_entity.pdbx_description
1 polymer ?
#
loop_
_entity_poly.entity_id
_entity_poly.type
_entity_poly.pdbx_seq_one_letter_code
_entity_poly.pdbx_strand_id
1 'polypeptide(L)' 'MGVLKSLLRAVTWWQGQTLNTQLFTWRKGLKVGMDEQGNTYYQNADDSRRWVIFNGEIEASRVSPDWHGWLHHTWNDP' A
#
# COMPACT_ATOMS: atom_id res chain seq x y z
N MET A 1 -27.17 8.32 2.77
CA MET A 1 -25.84 8.03 3.35
C MET A 1 -24.75 8.25 2.30
N GLY A 2 -24.24 9.47 2.10
CA GLY A 2 -23.28 9.67 0.98
C GLY A 2 -22.52 10.99 0.91
N VAL A 3 -23.05 12.07 1.50
CA VAL A 3 -22.40 13.39 1.41
C VAL A 3 -21.41 13.63 2.57
N LEU A 4 -21.76 13.15 3.78
CA LEU A 4 -20.91 13.29 4.98
C LEU A 4 -19.58 12.54 4.87
N LYS A 5 -19.58 11.35 4.25
CA LYS A 5 -18.35 10.55 4.04
C LYS A 5 -17.39 11.21 3.05
N SER A 6 -17.92 11.90 2.03
CA SER A 6 -17.11 12.60 1.02
C SER A 6 -16.47 13.87 1.60
N LEU A 7 -17.19 14.62 2.45
CA LEU A 7 -16.64 15.78 3.16
C LEU A 7 -15.59 15.38 4.22
N LEU A 8 -15.83 14.29 4.96
CA LEU A 8 -14.83 13.79 5.91
C LEU A 8 -13.55 13.31 5.21
N ARG A 9 -13.64 12.67 4.05
CA ARG A 9 -12.47 12.29 3.25
C ARG A 9 -11.62 13.48 2.79
N ALA A 10 -12.23 14.65 2.56
CA ALA A 10 -11.52 15.87 2.20
C ALA A 10 -10.76 16.46 3.41
N VAL A 11 -11.24 16.21 4.63
CA VAL A 11 -10.56 16.64 5.85
C VAL A 11 -9.57 15.59 6.33
N THR A 12 -9.78 14.28 6.12
CA THR A 12 -8.88 13.20 6.58
C THR A 12 -7.90 12.70 5.51
N TRP A 13 -7.43 13.58 4.62
CA TRP A 13 -6.48 13.21 3.56
C TRP A 13 -5.15 12.62 4.09
N TRP A 14 -4.89 12.76 5.39
CA TRP A 14 -3.75 12.17 6.10
C TRP A 14 -3.96 10.71 6.56
N GLN A 15 -5.17 10.14 6.46
CA GLN A 15 -5.48 8.79 6.97
C GLN A 15 -5.27 7.64 5.97
N GLY A 16 -4.55 7.83 4.87
CA GLY A 16 -4.27 6.74 3.95
C GLY A 16 -3.42 7.11 2.75
N GLN A 17 -3.33 6.18 1.80
CA GLN A 17 -2.57 6.39 0.57
C GLN A 17 -3.05 7.64 -0.20
N THR A 18 -2.12 8.37 -0.79
CA THR A 18 -2.44 9.53 -1.62
C THR A 18 -3.23 9.12 -2.87
N LEU A 19 -4.06 10.04 -3.41
CA LEU A 19 -4.84 9.78 -4.63
C LEU A 19 -3.97 9.34 -5.82
N ASN A 20 -2.76 9.89 -5.92
CA ASN A 20 -1.78 9.50 -6.95
C ASN A 20 -1.35 8.04 -6.80
N THR A 21 -1.08 7.60 -5.56
CA THR A 21 -0.72 6.20 -5.27
C THR A 21 -1.88 5.27 -5.57
N GLN A 22 -3.12 5.69 -5.27
CA GLN A 22 -4.31 4.90 -5.58
C GLN A 22 -4.51 4.74 -7.10
N LEU A 23 -4.37 5.82 -7.88
CA LEU A 23 -4.48 5.78 -9.34
C LEU A 23 -3.37 4.94 -9.98
N PHE A 24 -2.13 5.09 -9.49
CA PHE A 24 -1.00 4.30 -9.95
C PHE A 24 -1.20 2.81 -9.66
N THR A 25 -1.57 2.47 -8.43
CA THR A 25 -1.82 1.07 -8.03
C THR A 25 -2.94 0.45 -8.85
N TRP A 26 -4.02 1.19 -9.13
CA TRP A 26 -5.10 0.67 -9.97
C TRP A 26 -4.65 0.38 -11.41
N ARG A 27 -3.78 1.21 -11.98
CA ARG A 27 -3.29 1.03 -13.37
C ARG A 27 -2.16 0.02 -13.52
N LYS A 28 -1.31 -0.14 -12.49
CA LYS A 28 -0.01 -0.82 -12.60
C LYS A 28 0.28 -1.82 -11.48
N GLY A 29 -0.50 -1.81 -10.40
CA GLY A 29 -0.29 -2.67 -9.25
C GLY A 29 -0.86 -4.07 -9.47
N LEU A 30 0.02 -5.07 -9.37
CA LEU A 30 -0.31 -6.47 -9.19
C LEU A 30 -0.24 -6.77 -7.70
N LYS A 31 -1.34 -7.26 -7.13
CA LYS A 31 -1.41 -7.65 -5.72
C LYS A 31 -0.60 -8.93 -5.52
N VAL A 32 0.38 -8.89 -4.63
CA VAL A 32 1.27 -10.03 -4.31
C VAL A 32 0.74 -10.77 -3.08
N GLY A 33 0.48 -10.04 -2.00
CA GLY A 33 0.07 -10.62 -0.73
C GLY A 33 -0.40 -9.59 0.29
N MET A 34 -0.69 -10.08 1.49
CA MET A 34 -1.13 -9.28 2.63
C MET A 34 -0.45 -9.85 3.88
N ASP A 35 -0.03 -8.97 4.79
CA ASP A 35 0.53 -9.40 6.08
C ASP A 35 -0.57 -9.56 7.16
N GLU A 36 -0.16 -10.03 8.34
CA GLU A 36 -1.04 -10.24 9.49
C GLU A 36 -1.66 -8.93 10.03
N GLN A 37 -1.01 -7.79 9.78
CA GLN A 37 -1.50 -6.46 10.15
C GLN A 37 -2.46 -5.88 9.10
N GLY A 38 -2.59 -6.57 7.97
CA GLY A 38 -3.46 -6.23 6.86
C GLY A 38 -2.90 -5.23 5.87
N ASN A 39 -1.60 -4.95 5.90
CA ASN A 39 -0.95 -4.19 4.84
C ASN A 39 -0.91 -5.04 3.58
N THR A 40 -1.21 -4.42 2.44
CA THR A 40 -1.24 -5.11 1.15
C THR A 40 -0.03 -4.72 0.32
N TYR A 41 0.65 -5.71 -0.24
CA TYR A 41 1.87 -5.54 -1.01
C TYR A 41 1.59 -5.67 -2.50
N TYR A 42 2.18 -4.76 -3.27
CA TYR A 42 1.99 -4.65 -4.71
C TYR A 42 3.34 -4.59 -5.42
N GLN A 43 3.39 -5.17 -6.61
CA GLN A 43 4.48 -5.01 -7.55
C GLN A 43 3.94 -4.55 -8.90
N ASN A 44 4.80 -3.98 -9.74
CA ASN A 44 4.48 -3.82 -11.17
C ASN A 44 4.83 -5.09 -11.97
N ALA A 45 4.30 -5.16 -13.19
CA ALA A 45 4.48 -6.32 -14.07
C ALA A 45 5.95 -6.58 -14.46
N ASP A 46 6.76 -5.52 -14.49
CA ASP A 46 8.19 -5.54 -14.80
C ASP A 46 9.08 -5.65 -13.54
N ASP A 47 8.49 -5.81 -12.35
CA ASP A 47 9.16 -5.91 -11.04
C ASP A 47 10.18 -4.79 -10.75
N SER A 48 10.10 -3.66 -11.46
CA SER A 48 10.97 -2.50 -11.24
C SER A 48 10.55 -1.66 -10.02
N ARG A 49 9.34 -1.89 -9.49
CA ARG A 49 8.80 -1.19 -8.32
C ARG A 49 7.95 -2.13 -7.47
N ARG A 50 8.28 -2.18 -6.19
CA ARG A 50 7.50 -2.82 -5.13
C ARG A 50 7.05 -1.77 -4.13
N TRP A 51 5.82 -1.83 -3.67
CA TRP A 51 5.28 -0.89 -2.68
C TRP A 51 4.22 -1.53 -1.80
N VAL A 52 3.96 -0.90 -0.66
CA VAL A 52 2.98 -1.34 0.33
C VAL A 52 1.87 -0.30 0.47
N ILE A 53 0.63 -0.78 0.62
CA ILE A 53 -0.52 0.01 1.04
C ILE A 53 -0.85 -0.41 2.46
N PHE A 54 -0.61 0.49 3.41
CA PHE A 54 -0.90 0.26 4.82
C PHE A 54 -2.40 0.27 5.09
N ASN A 55 -2.82 -0.60 6.02
CA ASN A 55 -4.17 -0.60 6.55
C ASN A 55 -4.26 0.35 7.76
N GLY A 56 -4.33 1.66 7.49
CA GLY A 56 -4.42 2.70 8.52
C GLY A 56 -3.22 3.63 8.54
N GLU A 57 -2.57 3.76 9.69
CA GLU A 57 -1.41 4.65 9.86
C GLU A 57 -0.22 4.19 8.99
N ILE A 58 0.39 5.16 8.31
CA ILE A 58 1.51 4.93 7.40
C ILE A 58 2.78 4.93 8.23
N GLU A 59 3.19 3.75 8.68
CA GLU A 59 4.40 3.58 9.50
C GLU A 59 5.25 2.43 8.96
N ALA A 60 6.50 2.73 8.60
CA ALA A 60 7.40 1.77 7.96
C ALA A 60 7.78 0.59 8.88
N SER A 61 7.80 0.80 10.20
CA SER A 61 8.10 -0.23 11.21
C SER A 61 7.05 -1.35 11.26
N ARG A 62 5.85 -1.11 10.70
CA ARG A 62 4.75 -2.08 10.67
C ARG A 62 4.93 -3.12 9.57
N VAL A 63 5.91 -2.98 8.69
CA VAL A 63 6.24 -4.00 7.71
C VAL A 63 6.97 -5.14 8.41
N SER A 64 6.49 -6.37 8.28
CA SER A 64 7.17 -7.54 8.84
C SER A 64 8.56 -7.73 8.21
N PRO A 65 9.51 -8.39 8.88
CA PRO A 65 10.85 -8.63 8.35
C PRO A 65 10.87 -9.25 6.94
N ASP A 66 9.97 -10.20 6.67
CA ASP A 66 9.93 -10.90 5.38
C ASP A 66 9.55 -9.96 4.23
N TRP A 67 8.42 -9.26 4.39
CA TRP A 67 7.98 -8.23 3.46
C TRP A 67 8.95 -7.05 3.34
N HIS A 68 9.70 -6.72 4.40
CA HIS A 68 10.74 -5.68 4.35
C HIS A 68 11.89 -6.12 3.44
N GLY A 69 12.37 -7.36 3.56
CA GLY A 69 13.39 -7.93 2.66
C GLY A 69 12.92 -7.95 1.20
N TRP A 70 11.68 -8.35 0.97
CA TRP A 70 11.07 -8.35 -0.37
C TRP A 70 10.92 -6.94 -0.96
N LEU A 71 10.44 -5.95 -0.20
CA LEU A 71 10.31 -4.56 -0.66
C LEU A 71 11.65 -3.94 -1.08
N HIS A 72 12.72 -4.29 -0.37
CA HIS A 72 14.06 -3.78 -0.63
C HIS A 72 14.86 -4.63 -1.64
N HIS A 73 14.20 -5.53 -2.39
CA HIS A 73 14.85 -6.43 -3.35
C HIS A 73 15.99 -7.25 -2.73
N THR A 74 15.95 -7.49 -1.42
CA THR A 74 16.93 -8.35 -0.75
C THR A 74 16.66 -9.81 -1.11
N TRP A 75 15.37 -10.18 -1.27
CA TRP A 75 14.92 -11.50 -1.71
C TRP A 75 13.93 -11.39 -2.89
N ASN A 76 13.92 -12.42 -3.74
CA ASN A 76 13.04 -12.45 -4.91
C ASN A 76 11.59 -12.80 -4.55
N ASP A 77 11.39 -13.68 -3.57
CA ASP A 77 10.08 -14.15 -3.12
C ASP A 77 9.81 -13.74 -1.66
N PRO A 78 8.56 -13.35 -1.33
CA PRO A 78 8.12 -12.99 0.01
C PRO A 78 7.83 -14.20 0.92
#